data_AF-A0A957VGK9-F1
#
_entry.id   AF-A0A957VGK9-F1
#
_cell.length_a   1.000
_cell.length_b   1.000
_cell.length_c   1.000
_cell.angle_alpha   90.00
_cell.angle_beta   90.00
_cell.angle_gamma   90.00
#
_symmetry.space_group_name_H-M   'P 1'
#
loop_
_entity.id
_entity.type
_entity.pdbx_description
1 polymer ?
#
loop_
_entity_poly.entity_id
_entity_poly.type
_entity_poly.pdbx_seq_one_letter_code
_entity_poly.pdbx_strand_id
1 'polypeptide(L)'
;LAAYRALTTRADKDAFVLGFVDELLALLGYDAVGLAGAPVEARLLAGDYVSLHAYGWTEFAVDAETQQLTVTTYGIDPYTADDLAATPDQVTARVPAIVSQFVVTPTRTIDQPQVFLPLVR
;
A
#
# COMPACT_ATOMS: atom_id res chain seq x y z
N LEU A 1 -1.60 -6.39 -23.30
CA LEU A 1 -2.83 -7.00 -22.72
C LEU A 1 -2.80 -8.54 -22.72
N ALA A 2 -2.35 -9.22 -23.78
CA ALA A 2 -2.21 -10.69 -23.78
C ALA A 2 -1.23 -11.19 -22.68
N ALA A 3 -0.06 -10.54 -22.55
CA ALA A 3 0.91 -10.81 -21.49
C ALA A 3 0.29 -10.70 -20.09
N TYR A 4 -0.39 -9.58 -19.79
CA TYR A 4 -1.11 -9.38 -18.52
C TYR A 4 -2.16 -10.47 -18.24
N ARG A 5 -2.92 -10.91 -19.25
CA ARG A 5 -3.94 -11.97 -19.08
C ARG A 5 -3.34 -13.35 -18.81
N ALA A 6 -2.10 -13.59 -19.24
CA ALA A 6 -1.41 -14.87 -19.01
C ALA A 6 -0.88 -15.01 -17.57
N LEU A 7 -0.81 -13.91 -16.81
CA LEU A 7 -0.38 -13.92 -15.41
C LEU A 7 -1.44 -14.62 -14.54
N THR A 8 -0.99 -15.54 -13.69
CA THR A 8 -1.86 -16.39 -12.87
C THR A 8 -1.94 -15.97 -11.41
N THR A 9 -1.01 -15.14 -10.93
CA THR A 9 -1.01 -14.63 -9.55
C THR A 9 -1.41 -13.16 -9.50
N ARG A 10 -2.02 -12.75 -8.37
CA ARG A 10 -2.35 -11.34 -8.14
C ARG A 10 -1.09 -10.45 -8.12
N ALA A 11 -0.01 -10.95 -7.52
CA ALA A 11 1.23 -10.20 -7.33
C ALA A 11 1.91 -9.91 -8.67
N ASP A 12 1.93 -10.88 -9.58
CA ASP A 12 2.49 -10.65 -10.92
C ASP A 12 1.66 -9.63 -11.70
N LYS A 13 0.33 -9.65 -11.53
CA LYS A 13 -0.57 -8.67 -12.16
C LYS A 13 -0.39 -7.27 -11.60
N ASP A 14 -0.24 -7.14 -10.29
CA ASP A 14 0.09 -5.87 -9.63
C ASP A 14 1.43 -5.33 -10.16
N ALA A 15 2.47 -6.17 -10.18
CA ALA A 15 3.80 -5.80 -10.67
C ALA A 15 3.80 -5.39 -12.15
N PHE A 16 3.01 -6.08 -13.00
CA PHE A 16 2.85 -5.71 -14.40
C PHE A 16 2.27 -4.29 -14.56
N VAL A 17 1.22 -3.97 -13.80
CA VAL A 17 0.59 -2.64 -13.86
C VAL A 17 1.53 -1.59 -13.28
N LEU A 18 2.19 -1.89 -12.16
CA LEU A 18 3.15 -1.00 -11.53
C LEU A 18 4.29 -0.62 -12.47
N GLY A 19 4.93 -1.61 -13.10
CA GLY A 19 6.02 -1.35 -14.06
C GLY A 19 5.59 -0.49 -15.24
N PHE A 20 4.39 -0.73 -15.79
CA PHE A 20 3.85 0.11 -16.85
C PHE A 20 3.59 1.56 -16.40
N VAL A 21 3.05 1.74 -15.19
CA VAL A 21 2.80 3.08 -14.63
C VAL A 21 4.13 3.80 -14.36
N ASP A 22 5.12 3.13 -13.79
CA ASP A 22 6.42 3.71 -13.47
C ASP A 22 7.20 4.12 -14.74
N GLU A 23 7.09 3.37 -15.83
CA GLU A 23 7.65 3.78 -17.14
C GLU A 23 7.03 5.10 -17.63
N LEU A 24 5.72 5.28 -17.46
CA LEU A 24 5.03 6.52 -17.83
C LEU A 24 5.41 7.68 -16.90
N LEU A 25 5.52 7.44 -15.60
CA LEU A 25 5.93 8.45 -14.63
C LEU A 25 7.36 8.94 -14.91
N ALA A 26 8.27 8.00 -15.18
CA ALA A 26 9.65 8.33 -15.54
C ALA A 26 9.74 9.19 -16.82
N LEU A 27 8.94 8.88 -17.84
CA LEU A 27 8.89 9.68 -19.08
C LEU A 27 8.42 11.12 -18.82
N LEU A 28 7.58 11.32 -17.81
CA LEU A 28 7.04 12.61 -17.42
C LEU A 28 7.88 13.32 -16.35
N GLY A 29 8.95 12.70 -15.86
CA GLY A 29 9.84 13.25 -14.84
C GLY A 29 9.31 13.19 -13.40
N TYR A 30 8.37 12.28 -13.13
CA TYR A 30 7.87 12.02 -11.77
C TYR A 30 8.62 10.85 -11.12
N ASP A 31 8.59 10.82 -9.79
CA ASP A 31 9.03 9.66 -9.01
C ASP A 31 8.13 8.44 -9.29
N ALA A 32 8.71 7.25 -9.13
CA ALA A 32 7.97 5.98 -9.23
C ALA A 32 6.89 5.88 -8.14
N VAL A 33 5.86 5.06 -8.39
CA VAL A 33 4.82 4.79 -7.40
C VAL A 33 5.44 4.17 -6.15
N GLY A 34 5.01 4.66 -4.99
CA GLY A 34 5.51 4.22 -3.69
C GLY A 34 6.09 5.40 -2.92
N LEU A 35 7.08 5.11 -2.08
CA LEU A 35 7.70 6.11 -1.20
C LEU A 35 9.19 6.36 -1.52
N ALA A 36 9.68 5.84 -2.64
CA ALA A 36 11.00 6.19 -3.13
C ALA A 36 11.04 7.69 -3.47
N GLY A 37 12.04 8.42 -2.97
CA GLY A 37 12.17 9.87 -3.19
C GLY A 37 11.33 10.75 -2.24
N ALA A 38 10.37 10.18 -1.50
CA ALA A 38 9.64 10.93 -0.49
C ALA A 38 10.57 11.33 0.68
N PRO A 39 10.40 12.52 1.29
CA PRO A 39 11.20 12.99 2.43
C PRO A 39 10.76 12.33 3.75
N VAL A 40 10.46 11.03 3.72
CA VAL A 40 10.05 10.21 4.85
C VAL A 40 10.88 8.94 4.89
N GLU A 41 11.24 8.51 6.10
CA GLU A 41 11.91 7.22 6.27
C GLU A 41 10.86 6.11 6.24
N ALA A 42 10.82 5.36 5.14
CA ALA A 42 9.90 4.25 4.97
C ALA A 42 10.62 2.93 4.66
N ARG A 43 10.06 1.82 5.11
CA ARG A 43 10.57 0.47 4.84
C ARG A 43 9.44 -0.48 4.49
N LEU A 44 9.50 -1.06 3.30
CA LEU A 44 8.62 -2.13 2.85
C LEU A 44 8.93 -3.43 3.62
N LEU A 45 7.90 -4.06 4.15
CA LEU A 45 7.98 -5.30 4.94
C LEU A 45 7.45 -6.50 4.15
N ALA A 46 6.40 -6.31 3.35
CA ALA A 46 5.80 -7.36 2.53
C ALA A 46 5.10 -6.77 1.31
N GLY A 47 5.06 -7.55 0.22
CA GLY A 47 4.37 -7.17 -1.02
C GLY A 47 5.06 -6.01 -1.72
N ASP A 48 4.25 -5.03 -2.16
CA ASP A 48 4.68 -3.78 -2.78
C ASP A 48 3.84 -2.61 -2.22
N TYR A 49 4.08 -1.37 -2.64
CA TYR A 49 3.31 -0.20 -2.22
C TYR A 49 1.92 -0.09 -2.86
N VAL A 50 1.55 -1.07 -3.70
CA VAL A 50 0.24 -1.17 -4.35
C VAL A 50 -0.39 -2.55 -4.12
N SER A 51 -1.71 -2.58 -4.12
CA SER A 51 -2.52 -3.82 -4.11
C SER A 51 -3.75 -3.57 -4.98
N LEU A 52 -3.66 -3.89 -6.27
CA LEU A 52 -4.70 -3.56 -7.26
C LEU A 52 -5.63 -4.76 -7.51
N HIS A 53 -5.15 -5.98 -7.26
CA HIS A 53 -5.86 -7.23 -7.55
C HIS A 53 -6.21 -8.01 -6.28
N ALA A 54 -6.71 -7.34 -5.25
CA ALA A 54 -7.23 -7.99 -4.05
C ALA A 54 -8.52 -7.31 -3.56
N TYR A 55 -9.44 -8.09 -2.98
CA TYR A 55 -10.54 -7.55 -2.20
C TYR A 55 -10.12 -7.50 -0.73
N GLY A 56 -10.21 -6.33 -0.10
CA GLY A 56 -9.58 -6.16 1.19
C GLY A 56 -9.74 -4.77 1.80
N TRP A 57 -8.91 -4.49 2.79
CA TRP A 57 -8.85 -3.21 3.49
C TRP A 57 -7.41 -2.88 3.88
N THR A 58 -7.14 -1.61 4.13
CA THR A 58 -5.86 -1.14 4.69
C THR A 58 -6.07 -0.67 6.12
N GLU A 59 -5.27 -1.22 7.02
CA GLU A 59 -5.19 -0.83 8.42
C GLU A 59 -3.99 0.10 8.64
N PHE A 60 -4.21 1.11 9.48
CA PHE A 60 -3.20 2.09 9.88
C PHE A 60 -3.02 2.00 11.40
N ALA A 61 -1.86 1.50 11.84
CA ALA A 61 -1.52 1.38 13.26
C ALA A 61 -0.39 2.35 13.61
N VAL A 62 -0.59 3.18 14.63
CA VAL A 62 0.44 4.09 15.14
C VAL A 62 0.91 3.58 16.48
N ASP A 63 2.20 3.28 16.59
CA ASP A 63 2.80 2.90 17.84
C ASP A 63 2.79 4.07 18.83
N ALA A 64 2.31 3.84 20.05
CA ALA A 64 2.07 4.92 21.01
C ALA A 64 3.38 5.55 21.53
N GLU A 65 4.47 4.80 21.59
CA GLU A 65 5.75 5.25 22.14
C GLU A 65 6.62 5.91 21.06
N THR A 66 6.78 5.23 19.93
CA THR A 66 7.68 5.61 18.83
C THR A 66 7.00 6.49 17.79
N GLN A 67 5.66 6.53 17.79
CA GLN A 67 4.84 7.19 16.76
C GLN A 67 5.07 6.62 15.35
N GLN A 68 5.65 5.42 15.23
CA GLN A 68 5.83 4.74 13.94
C GLN A 68 4.47 4.33 13.37
N LEU A 69 4.24 4.68 12.11
CA LEU A 69 3.07 4.24 11.37
C LEU A 69 3.37 2.91 10.69
N THR A 70 2.60 1.88 11.00
CA THR A 70 2.53 0.63 10.23
C THR A 70 1.28 0.66 9.36
N VAL A 71 1.46 0.53 8.06
CA VAL A 71 0.38 0.40 7.09
C VAL A 71 0.33 -1.05 6.63
N THR A 72 -0.80 -1.72 6.86
CA THR A 72 -0.99 -3.12 6.48
C THR A 72 -2.23 -3.26 5.63
N THR A 73 -2.07 -3.69 4.39
CA THR A 73 -3.20 -4.05 3.53
C THR A 73 -3.43 -5.55 3.62
N TYR A 74 -4.63 -5.92 4.06
CA TYR A 74 -5.11 -7.29 4.05
C TYR A 74 -6.01 -7.51 2.85
N GLY A 75 -5.95 -8.69 2.24
CA GLY A 75 -6.83 -9.01 1.14
C GLY A 75 -6.95 -10.50 0.87
N ILE A 76 -8.01 -10.84 0.13
CA ILE A 76 -8.24 -12.15 -0.46
C ILE A 76 -8.02 -12.07 -1.98
N ASP A 77 -7.74 -13.22 -2.59
CA ASP A 77 -7.70 -13.32 -4.04
C ASP A 77 -9.04 -12.93 -4.66
N PRO A 78 -9.03 -12.35 -5.87
CA PRO A 78 -10.25 -11.95 -6.56
C PRO A 78 -11.11 -13.17 -6.91
N TYR A 79 -12.39 -12.93 -7.14
CA TYR A 79 -13.37 -13.91 -7.57
C TYR A 79 -14.39 -13.24 -8.48
N THR A 80 -15.01 -14.02 -9.34
CA THR A 80 -16.08 -13.57 -10.23
C THR A 80 -17.46 -13.89 -9.64
N ALA A 81 -18.51 -13.31 -10.24
CA ALA A 81 -19.88 -13.69 -9.91
C ALA A 81 -20.14 -15.18 -10.15
N ASP A 82 -19.54 -15.76 -11.20
CA ASP A 82 -19.67 -17.18 -11.52
C ASP A 82 -18.98 -18.05 -10.46
N ASP A 83 -17.78 -17.68 -9.99
CA ASP A 83 -17.09 -18.38 -8.90
C ASP A 83 -17.93 -18.38 -7.62
N LEU A 84 -18.54 -17.24 -7.29
CA LEU A 84 -19.41 -17.08 -6.13
C LEU A 84 -20.70 -17.90 -6.27
N ALA A 85 -21.30 -17.95 -7.46
CA ALA A 85 -22.50 -18.74 -7.72
C ALA A 85 -22.22 -20.25 -7.69
N ALA A 86 -21.06 -20.68 -8.18
CA ALA A 86 -20.66 -22.08 -8.23
C ALA A 86 -20.19 -22.61 -6.85
N THR A 87 -19.48 -21.78 -6.08
CA THR A 87 -18.80 -22.20 -4.84
C THR A 87 -18.87 -21.14 -3.72
N PRO A 88 -20.08 -20.75 -3.26
CA PRO A 88 -20.26 -19.65 -2.31
C PRO A 88 -19.53 -19.87 -0.98
N ASP A 89 -19.55 -21.10 -0.47
CA ASP A 89 -18.89 -21.45 0.80
C ASP A 89 -17.36 -21.32 0.70
N GLN A 90 -16.77 -21.62 -0.47
CA GLN A 90 -15.33 -21.49 -0.67
C GLN A 90 -14.89 -20.03 -0.75
N VAL A 91 -15.73 -19.15 -1.30
CA VAL A 91 -15.43 -17.71 -1.39
C VAL A 91 -15.59 -17.04 -0.02
N THR A 92 -16.66 -17.36 0.72
CA THR A 92 -16.93 -16.77 2.04
C THR A 92 -16.02 -17.29 3.15
N ALA A 93 -15.45 -18.50 3.00
CA ALA A 93 -14.47 -19.04 3.92
C ALA A 93 -13.02 -18.53 3.69
N ARG A 94 -12.77 -17.67 2.68
CA ARG A 94 -11.43 -17.15 2.42
C ARG A 94 -10.96 -16.29 3.59
N VAL A 95 -9.73 -16.55 4.05
CA VAL A 95 -9.09 -15.78 5.11
C VAL A 95 -8.19 -14.72 4.48
N PRO A 96 -8.36 -13.43 4.81
CA PRO A 96 -7.47 -12.38 4.34
C PRO A 96 -6.02 -12.60 4.76
N ALA A 97 -5.09 -12.36 3.84
CA ALA A 97 -3.65 -12.38 4.10
C ALA A 97 -3.07 -10.97 3.93
N ILE A 98 -1.88 -10.72 4.49
CA ILE A 98 -1.15 -9.47 4.23
C ILE A 98 -0.72 -9.47 2.76
N VAL A 99 -1.20 -8.49 2.01
CA VAL A 99 -0.89 -8.33 0.58
C VAL A 99 0.11 -7.20 0.33
N SER A 100 0.19 -6.24 1.25
CA SER A 100 1.18 -5.16 1.28
C SER A 100 1.37 -4.73 2.73
N GLN A 101 2.62 -4.50 3.14
CA GLN A 101 2.90 -3.93 4.45
C GLN A 101 4.18 -3.09 4.40
N PHE A 102 4.13 -1.89 4.98
CA PHE A 102 5.29 -1.04 5.16
C PHE A 102 5.17 -0.22 6.45
N VAL A 103 6.32 0.25 6.93
CA VAL A 103 6.40 1.16 8.07
C VAL A 103 6.96 2.50 7.65
N VAL A 104 6.51 3.56 8.32
CA VAL A 104 7.02 4.93 8.17
C VAL A 104 7.47 5.42 9.53
N THR A 105 8.75 5.76 9.65
CA THR A 105 9.33 6.35 10.85
C THR A 105 9.10 7.86 10.82
N PRO A 106 8.51 8.45 11.87
CA PRO A 106 8.27 9.89 11.91
C PRO A 106 9.58 10.65 12.05
N THR A 107 9.77 11.67 11.21
CA THR A 107 10.85 12.64 11.38
C THR A 107 10.34 13.84 12.18
N ARG A 108 10.94 14.08 13.35
CA ARG A 108 10.61 15.26 14.16
C ARG A 108 11.37 16.47 13.62
N THR A 109 10.75 17.23 12.72
CA THR A 109 11.31 18.51 12.27
C THR A 109 11.14 19.57 13.36
N ILE A 110 12.12 19.70 14.26
CA ILE A 110 12.24 20.84 15.18
C ILE A 110 12.82 22.03 14.38
N ASP A 111 12.07 22.58 13.44
CA ASP A 111 12.53 23.77 12.70
C ASP A 111 11.44 24.84 12.55
N GLN A 112 10.47 24.79 13.46
CA GLN A 112 9.60 25.93 13.72
C GLN A 112 10.09 26.57 15.01
N PRO A 113 10.62 27.81 15.00
CA PRO A 113 10.86 28.53 16.23
C PRO A 113 9.53 28.60 16.97
N GLN A 114 9.48 28.03 18.18
CA GLN A 114 8.35 28.13 19.07
C GLN A 114 8.18 29.62 19.41
N VAL A 115 7.38 30.35 18.63
CA VAL A 115 6.99 31.72 18.98
C VAL A 115 6.01 31.57 20.14
N PHE A 116 6.55 31.59 21.35
CA PHE A 116 5.78 31.68 22.56
C PHE A 116 5.17 33.09 22.61
N LEU A 117 3.96 33.25 22.10
CA LEU A 117 3.21 34.49 22.31
C LEU A 117 2.82 34.52 23.80
N PRO A 118 3.31 35.46 24.61
CA PRO A 118 2.83 35.59 25.97
C PRO A 118 1.34 35.93 25.91
N LEU A 119 0.51 35.15 26.61
CA LEU A 119 -0.87 35.51 26.86
C LEU A 119 -0.87 36.79 27.69
N VAL A 120 -1.21 37.91 27.07
CA VAL A 120 -1.50 39.16 27.79
C VAL A 120 -2.74 38.90 28.63
N ARG A 121 -2.59 38.99 29.95
CA ARG A 121 -3.70 38.97 30.92
C ARG A 121 -4.38 40.31 30.98
#